data_AF-A0A960K7P5-F1
#
_entry.id   AF-A0A960K7P5-F1
#
_cell.length_a   1.000
_cell.length_b   1.000
_cell.length_c   1.000
_cell.angle_alpha   90.00
_cell.angle_beta   90.00
_cell.angle_gamma   90.00
#
_symmetry.space_group_name_H-M   'P 1'
#
loop_
_entity.id
_entity.type
_entity.pdbx_description
1 polymer ?
#
loop_
_entity_poly.entity_id
_entity_poly.type
_entity_poly.pdbx_seq_one_letter_code
_entity_poly.pdbx_strand_id
1 'polypeptide(L)'
;QGVETMIGLFINTLPVRLLLEEDRPAAEWLGQVQEEAAGLQAFEATPLPEIQRWSGVAAGRSLFETLLVVENHPVDRDLQGRHGELVVRDARTLGQSSYPLNLEVVPGEELELGLAYSRRRFDATTVERMMGSLLGALEALVEAPERALGGLPLLSPAQRHQLTLEWGEAPAAALPEGGWKPLHERIAAWAESRAAAPALGCRVGSEEGSWSHGELDRRVATLGALLQEAGVEPGDRVGLCLERGAEVVAATLAVFAAGGVFVPLDPSYPPERLRFMVEDSGTRLVLTERALRERLPEEVSCRLLDGSDAERAEAAERGSCFVPAVLGPESPAYMIYTSGTTGRPKGV
;
A
#
# COMPACT_ATOMS: atom_id res chain seq x y z
N GLN A 1 -8.75 -8.96 -56.71
CA GLN A 1 -8.47 -10.12 -57.58
C GLN A 1 -7.09 -9.97 -58.19
N GLY A 2 -6.26 -11.02 -58.13
CA GLY A 2 -4.90 -11.03 -58.68
C GLY A 2 -3.75 -10.96 -57.66
N VAL A 3 -4.04 -10.66 -56.39
CA VAL A 3 -3.04 -10.60 -55.30
C VAL A 3 -2.31 -11.94 -55.12
N GLU A 4 -3.01 -13.06 -55.24
CA GLU A 4 -2.44 -14.41 -55.18
C GLU A 4 -1.39 -14.71 -56.27
N THR A 5 -1.40 -13.93 -57.35
CA THR A 5 -0.53 -14.12 -58.52
C THR A 5 0.50 -12.99 -58.70
N MET A 6 0.57 -12.05 -57.75
CA MET A 6 1.43 -10.87 -57.82
C MET A 6 2.44 -10.85 -56.68
N ILE A 7 3.66 -10.44 -56.99
CA ILE A 7 4.70 -10.19 -55.98
C ILE A 7 4.61 -8.72 -55.56
N GLY A 8 4.29 -8.47 -54.29
CA GLY A 8 4.14 -7.12 -53.74
C GLY A 8 3.75 -7.13 -52.25
N LEU A 9 3.81 -5.97 -51.60
CA LEU A 9 3.36 -5.80 -50.22
C LEU A 9 1.85 -5.49 -50.22
N PHE A 10 1.05 -6.45 -49.75
CA PHE A 10 -0.40 -6.34 -49.68
C PHE A 10 -0.94 -6.34 -48.24
N ILE A 11 -0.05 -6.26 -47.25
CA ILE A 11 -0.42 -6.20 -45.83
C ILE A 11 -0.93 -4.79 -45.52
N ASN A 12 -2.14 -4.71 -44.96
CA ASN A 12 -2.68 -3.48 -44.41
C ASN A 12 -2.97 -3.66 -42.91
N THR A 13 -2.87 -2.58 -42.15
CA THR A 13 -3.11 -2.58 -40.69
C THR A 13 -4.28 -1.67 -40.38
N LEU A 14 -5.28 -2.20 -39.70
CA LEU A 14 -6.45 -1.44 -39.25
C LEU A 14 -6.39 -1.22 -37.73
N PRO A 15 -6.59 0.02 -37.24
CA PRO A 15 -6.74 0.25 -35.81
C PRO A 15 -8.08 -0.31 -35.31
N VAL A 16 -8.03 -1.03 -34.20
CA VAL A 16 -9.22 -1.56 -33.51
C VAL A 16 -9.37 -0.83 -32.17
N ARG A 17 -10.58 -0.36 -31.88
CA ARG A 17 -10.91 0.28 -30.59
C ARG A 17 -11.83 -0.65 -29.81
N LEU A 18 -11.29 -1.30 -28.80
CA LEU A 18 -12.05 -2.15 -27.90
C LEU A 18 -12.43 -1.37 -26.63
N LEU A 19 -13.68 -1.49 -26.21
CA LEU A 19 -14.14 -1.03 -24.90
C LEU A 19 -14.19 -2.25 -23.97
N LEU A 20 -13.54 -2.14 -22.81
CA LEU A 20 -13.61 -3.16 -21.76
C LEU A 20 -14.68 -2.74 -20.76
N GLU A 21 -15.73 -3.56 -20.63
CA GLU A 21 -16.80 -3.35 -19.67
C GLU A 21 -16.67 -4.41 -18.57
N GLU A 22 -16.20 -4.01 -17.39
CA GLU A 22 -15.79 -4.94 -16.32
C GLU A 22 -16.89 -5.92 -15.91
N ASP A 23 -18.15 -5.48 -15.90
CA ASP A 23 -19.30 -6.28 -15.48
C ASP A 23 -19.86 -7.19 -16.59
N ARG A 24 -19.43 -7.02 -17.84
CA ARG A 24 -19.96 -7.78 -18.97
C ARG A 24 -19.38 -9.20 -19.00
N PRO A 25 -20.19 -10.24 -19.26
CA PRO A 25 -19.69 -11.60 -19.49
C PRO A 25 -18.68 -11.63 -20.64
N ALA A 26 -17.58 -12.38 -20.44
CA ALA A 26 -16.50 -12.39 -21.40
C ALA A 26 -16.90 -12.99 -22.76
N ALA A 27 -17.79 -13.99 -22.78
CA ALA A 27 -18.32 -14.57 -24.01
C ALA A 27 -19.08 -13.54 -24.85
N GLU A 28 -19.96 -12.76 -24.20
CA GLU A 28 -20.73 -11.71 -24.86
C GLU A 28 -19.82 -10.61 -25.42
N TRP A 29 -18.81 -10.21 -24.65
CA TRP A 29 -17.82 -9.26 -25.12
C TRP A 29 -17.02 -9.79 -26.32
N LEU A 30 -16.55 -11.05 -26.29
CA LEU A 30 -15.86 -11.67 -27.42
C LEU A 30 -16.76 -11.74 -28.66
N GLY A 31 -18.06 -12.00 -28.51
CA GLY A 31 -19.04 -11.92 -29.59
C GLY A 31 -19.09 -10.53 -30.22
N GLN A 32 -19.14 -9.47 -29.41
CA GLN A 32 -19.06 -8.09 -29.91
C GLN A 32 -17.73 -7.82 -30.63
N VAL A 33 -16.59 -8.25 -30.08
CA VAL A 33 -15.29 -8.07 -30.71
C VAL A 33 -15.25 -8.78 -32.08
N GLN A 34 -15.83 -9.97 -32.19
CA GLN A 34 -15.93 -10.69 -33.46
C GLN A 34 -16.79 -9.95 -34.48
N GLU A 35 -17.95 -9.42 -34.08
CA GLU A 35 -18.83 -8.63 -34.95
C GLU A 35 -18.14 -7.36 -35.45
N GLU A 36 -17.46 -6.63 -34.56
CA GLU A 36 -16.67 -5.45 -34.91
C GLU A 36 -15.52 -5.78 -35.87
N ALA A 37 -14.79 -6.87 -35.61
CA ALA A 37 -13.70 -7.34 -36.46
C ALA A 37 -14.19 -7.76 -37.86
N ALA A 38 -15.35 -8.42 -37.95
CA ALA A 38 -15.96 -8.77 -39.23
C ALA A 38 -16.40 -7.50 -40.01
N GLY A 39 -16.95 -6.50 -39.33
CA GLY A 39 -17.31 -5.22 -39.93
C GLY A 39 -16.11 -4.46 -40.51
N LEU A 40 -14.92 -4.60 -39.92
CA LEU A 40 -13.69 -3.97 -40.41
C LEU A 40 -13.22 -4.52 -41.76
N GLN A 41 -13.62 -5.73 -42.16
CA GLN A 41 -13.26 -6.30 -43.47
C GLN A 41 -13.75 -5.43 -44.63
N ALA A 42 -14.88 -4.74 -44.48
CA ALA A 42 -15.38 -3.80 -45.49
C ALA A 42 -14.42 -2.61 -45.76
N PHE A 43 -13.48 -2.37 -44.84
CA PHE A 43 -12.51 -1.28 -44.89
C PHE A 43 -11.07 -1.77 -45.05
N GLU A 44 -10.83 -3.05 -45.35
CA GLU A 44 -9.50 -3.67 -45.42
C GLU A 44 -8.53 -3.00 -46.42
N ALA A 45 -9.06 -2.30 -47.42
CA ALA A 45 -8.27 -1.55 -48.41
C ALA A 45 -7.90 -0.12 -47.97
N THR A 46 -8.35 0.32 -46.80
CA THR A 46 -8.13 1.70 -46.30
C THR A 46 -6.73 1.84 -45.69
N PRO A 47 -5.82 2.63 -46.27
CA PRO A 47 -4.44 2.69 -45.77
C PRO A 47 -4.34 3.36 -44.39
N LEU A 48 -3.57 2.77 -43.47
CA LEU A 48 -3.34 3.32 -42.12
C LEU A 48 -2.94 4.81 -42.08
N PRO A 49 -2.08 5.34 -42.97
CA PRO A 49 -1.75 6.76 -42.98
C PRO A 49 -2.96 7.67 -43.22
N GLU A 50 -3.94 7.22 -44.00
CA GLU A 50 -5.18 7.96 -44.23
C GLU A 50 -6.06 7.95 -42.99
N ILE A 51 -6.18 6.80 -42.33
CA ILE A 51 -6.90 6.65 -41.06
C ILE A 51 -6.30 7.57 -40.00
N GLN A 52 -4.96 7.63 -39.90
CA GLN A 52 -4.27 8.53 -38.98
C GLN A 52 -4.56 10.00 -39.28
N ARG A 53 -4.56 10.40 -40.56
CA ARG A 53 -4.92 11.75 -40.99
C ARG A 53 -6.36 12.12 -40.63
N TRP A 54 -7.30 11.17 -40.74
CA TRP A 54 -8.72 11.41 -40.42
C TRP A 54 -9.03 11.36 -38.93
N SER A 55 -8.20 10.68 -38.13
CA SER A 55 -8.43 10.48 -36.70
C SER A 55 -8.44 11.74 -35.84
N GLY A 56 -7.86 12.85 -36.34
CA GLY A 56 -7.63 14.07 -35.55
C GLY A 56 -6.53 13.94 -34.48
N VAL A 57 -5.85 12.79 -34.40
CA VAL A 57 -4.71 12.59 -33.50
C VAL A 57 -3.50 13.41 -34.00
N ALA A 58 -2.84 14.12 -33.08
CA ALA A 58 -1.72 14.99 -33.41
C ALA A 58 -0.58 14.24 -34.12
N ALA A 59 0.03 14.90 -35.11
CA ALA A 59 1.18 14.38 -35.83
C ALA A 59 2.30 13.98 -34.86
N GLY A 60 2.89 12.80 -35.07
CA GLY A 60 3.93 12.24 -34.19
C GLY A 60 3.41 11.39 -33.02
N ARG A 61 2.08 11.28 -32.83
CA ARG A 61 1.48 10.31 -31.90
C ARG A 61 0.94 9.09 -32.66
N SER A 62 1.26 7.91 -32.17
CA SER A 62 0.73 6.64 -32.69
C SER A 62 -0.74 6.46 -32.31
N LEU A 63 -1.56 5.89 -33.21
CA LEU A 63 -2.95 5.49 -32.89
C LEU A 63 -3.00 4.31 -31.92
N PHE A 64 -2.03 3.41 -32.02
CA PHE A 64 -1.84 2.23 -31.19
C PHE A 64 -0.34 1.88 -31.15
N GLU A 65 0.08 1.18 -30.10
CA GLU A 65 1.47 0.71 -29.93
C GLU A 65 1.58 -0.82 -29.86
N THR A 66 0.44 -1.51 -29.94
CA THR A 66 0.34 -2.97 -29.91
C THR A 66 -0.29 -3.46 -31.22
N LEU A 67 0.34 -4.44 -31.85
CA LEU A 67 -0.20 -5.13 -33.02
C LEU A 67 -0.62 -6.55 -32.63
N LEU A 68 -1.82 -6.95 -33.03
CA LEU A 68 -2.26 -8.34 -33.00
C LEU A 68 -2.27 -8.87 -34.44
N VAL A 69 -1.54 -9.94 -34.68
CA VAL A 69 -1.50 -10.64 -35.97
C VAL A 69 -2.04 -12.04 -35.75
N VAL A 70 -3.11 -12.40 -36.45
CA VAL A 70 -3.64 -13.76 -36.47
C VAL A 70 -3.36 -14.33 -37.85
N GLU A 71 -2.54 -15.38 -37.91
CA GLU A 71 -2.22 -16.03 -39.19
C GLU A 71 -3.40 -16.90 -39.64
N ASN A 72 -3.97 -16.59 -40.80
CA ASN A 72 -5.11 -17.34 -41.34
C ASN A 72 -4.72 -18.45 -42.31
N HIS A 73 -3.42 -18.61 -42.62
CA HIS A 73 -2.92 -19.54 -43.64
C HIS A 73 -1.72 -20.32 -43.10
N PRO A 74 -1.78 -21.66 -43.00
CA PRO A 74 -0.60 -22.46 -42.70
C PRO A 74 0.31 -22.50 -43.93
N VAL A 75 1.23 -21.53 -44.06
CA VAL A 75 2.29 -21.55 -45.08
C VAL A 75 3.12 -22.84 -44.99
N ASP A 76 3.21 -23.42 -43.79
CA ASP A 76 3.97 -24.63 -43.53
C ASP A 76 3.41 -25.91 -44.15
N ARG A 77 2.09 -26.04 -44.38
CA ARG A 77 1.56 -27.29 -44.95
C ARG A 77 1.96 -27.49 -46.41
N ASP A 78 2.10 -26.42 -47.18
CA ASP A 78 2.55 -26.51 -48.58
C ASP A 78 4.08 -26.62 -48.68
N LEU A 79 4.85 -26.05 -47.74
CA LEU A 79 6.31 -26.21 -47.67
C LEU A 79 6.77 -27.56 -47.11
N GLN A 80 5.91 -28.25 -46.34
CA GLN A 80 6.13 -29.64 -45.90
C GLN A 80 5.83 -30.66 -47.01
N GLY A 81 5.25 -30.23 -48.14
CA GLY A 81 5.16 -31.00 -49.36
C GLY A 81 6.56 -31.23 -49.96
N ARG A 82 6.95 -32.49 -50.15
CA ARG A 82 8.27 -32.90 -50.64
C ARG A 82 8.59 -32.29 -52.01
N HIS A 83 9.19 -31.10 -52.04
CA HIS A 83 9.89 -30.57 -53.21
C HIS A 83 11.33 -31.12 -53.24
N GLY A 84 11.48 -32.43 -53.49
CA GLY A 84 12.79 -33.10 -53.58
C GLY A 84 13.39 -33.56 -52.24
N GLU A 85 14.73 -33.73 -52.19
CA GLU A 85 15.52 -34.19 -51.03
C GLU A 85 15.65 -33.16 -49.89
N LEU A 86 15.16 -31.92 -50.09
CA LEU A 86 15.26 -30.87 -49.09
C LEU A 86 14.05 -30.89 -48.15
N VAL A 87 14.28 -31.10 -46.85
CA VAL A 87 13.27 -30.93 -45.81
C VAL A 87 13.59 -29.65 -45.07
N VAL A 88 12.79 -28.60 -45.27
CA VAL A 88 12.86 -27.39 -44.45
C VAL A 88 12.15 -27.69 -43.14
N ARG A 89 12.90 -27.60 -42.02
CA ARG A 89 12.36 -27.66 -40.66
C ARG A 89 12.66 -26.33 -39.98
N ASP A 90 11.73 -25.80 -39.20
CA ASP A 90 11.88 -24.53 -38.45
C ASP A 90 12.08 -23.28 -39.35
N ALA A 91 11.22 -23.06 -40.33
CA ALA A 91 11.16 -21.77 -41.01
C ALA A 91 10.50 -20.73 -40.09
N ARG A 92 11.28 -19.86 -39.46
CA ARG A 92 10.76 -18.78 -38.62
C ARG A 92 10.79 -17.45 -39.38
N THR A 93 9.62 -16.86 -39.61
CA THR A 93 9.52 -15.52 -40.19
C THR A 93 9.69 -14.49 -39.08
N LEU A 94 10.88 -13.91 -38.95
CA LEU A 94 11.09 -12.77 -38.05
C LEU A 94 10.71 -11.47 -38.79
N GLY A 95 9.42 -11.14 -38.76
CA GLY A 95 8.96 -9.82 -39.20
C GLY A 95 9.48 -8.73 -38.26
N GLN A 96 10.34 -7.83 -38.73
CA GLN A 96 10.66 -6.61 -37.98
C GLN A 96 9.47 -5.64 -38.04
N SER A 97 8.59 -5.76 -37.06
CA SER A 97 7.52 -4.76 -36.86
C SER A 97 8.08 -3.49 -36.20
N SER A 98 7.59 -2.34 -36.63
CA SER A 98 7.92 -1.04 -36.03
C SER A 98 7.14 -0.75 -34.74
N TYR A 99 6.19 -1.62 -34.35
CA TYR A 99 5.40 -1.44 -33.13
C TYR A 99 6.12 -1.99 -31.90
N PRO A 100 6.07 -1.30 -30.75
CA PRO A 100 6.73 -1.73 -29.51
C PRO A 100 6.36 -3.12 -29.00
N LEU A 101 5.16 -3.61 -29.27
CA LEU A 101 4.66 -4.91 -28.84
C LEU A 101 3.83 -5.54 -29.96
N ASN A 102 4.15 -6.77 -30.35
CA ASN A 102 3.44 -7.50 -31.40
C ASN A 102 3.12 -8.90 -30.89
N LEU A 103 1.84 -9.20 -30.76
CA LEU A 103 1.35 -10.54 -30.47
C LEU A 103 1.00 -11.21 -31.80
N GLU A 104 1.72 -12.26 -32.11
CA GLU A 104 1.46 -13.16 -33.22
C GLU A 104 0.74 -14.40 -32.69
N VAL A 105 -0.33 -14.77 -33.36
CA VAL A 105 -1.19 -15.91 -33.00
C VAL A 105 -1.28 -16.81 -34.22
N VAL A 106 -0.74 -18.02 -34.09
CA VAL A 106 -0.81 -19.04 -35.14
C VAL A 106 -1.78 -20.13 -34.68
N PRO A 107 -2.97 -20.25 -35.32
CA PRO A 107 -3.94 -21.28 -34.98
C PRO A 107 -3.49 -22.66 -35.51
N GLY A 108 -3.50 -23.67 -34.63
CA GLY A 108 -3.20 -25.06 -34.96
C GLY A 108 -4.03 -26.04 -34.11
N GLU A 109 -3.53 -27.27 -33.94
CA GLU A 109 -4.07 -28.19 -32.91
C GLU A 109 -3.87 -27.60 -31.50
N GLU A 110 -2.78 -26.86 -31.32
CA GLU A 110 -2.53 -25.97 -30.20
C GLU A 110 -2.43 -24.52 -30.70
N LEU A 111 -2.72 -23.55 -29.84
CA LEU A 111 -2.57 -22.13 -30.16
C LEU A 111 -1.14 -21.69 -29.89
N GLU A 112 -0.40 -21.32 -30.92
CA GLU A 112 0.95 -20.77 -30.74
C GLU A 112 0.89 -19.25 -30.58
N LEU A 113 1.53 -18.74 -29.52
CA LEU A 113 1.59 -17.32 -29.19
C LEU A 113 3.03 -16.82 -29.21
N GLY A 114 3.33 -15.91 -30.13
CA GLY A 114 4.62 -15.22 -30.23
C GLY A 114 4.50 -13.77 -29.78
N LEU A 115 5.32 -13.32 -28.84
CA LEU A 115 5.33 -11.91 -28.40
C LEU A 115 6.67 -11.26 -28.74
N ALA A 116 6.69 -10.50 -29.84
CA ALA A 116 7.85 -9.70 -30.24
C ALA A 116 7.76 -8.29 -29.63
N TYR A 117 8.85 -7.82 -29.05
CA TYR A 117 8.85 -6.57 -28.30
C TYR A 117 10.11 -5.72 -28.50
N SER A 118 9.95 -4.41 -28.31
CA SER A 118 11.08 -3.47 -28.32
C SER A 118 11.86 -3.54 -27.01
N ARG A 119 13.12 -4.00 -27.10
CA ARG A 119 14.07 -4.00 -25.96
C ARG A 119 14.40 -2.61 -25.40
N ARG A 120 14.04 -1.54 -26.11
CA ARG A 120 14.14 -0.16 -25.59
C ARG A 120 13.03 0.18 -24.60
N ARG A 121 11.91 -0.55 -24.64
CA ARG A 121 10.72 -0.29 -23.82
C ARG A 121 10.42 -1.40 -22.81
N PHE A 122 10.80 -2.64 -23.11
CA PHE A 122 10.53 -3.78 -22.24
C PHE A 122 11.78 -4.64 -22.03
N ASP A 123 11.96 -5.10 -20.81
CA ASP A 123 12.87 -6.19 -20.48
C ASP A 123 12.19 -7.56 -20.70
N ALA A 124 13.00 -8.62 -20.77
CA ALA A 124 12.49 -9.97 -21.03
C ALA A 124 11.56 -10.49 -19.92
N THR A 125 11.91 -10.24 -18.65
CA THR A 125 11.13 -10.70 -17.50
C THR A 125 9.72 -10.09 -17.47
N THR A 126 9.60 -8.81 -17.86
CA THR A 126 8.30 -8.13 -17.99
C THR A 126 7.44 -8.77 -19.08
N VAL A 127 8.04 -9.13 -20.22
CA VAL A 127 7.32 -9.75 -21.35
C VAL A 127 6.93 -11.19 -21.03
N GLU A 128 7.81 -11.95 -20.38
CA GLU A 128 7.50 -13.29 -19.85
C GLU A 128 6.33 -13.22 -18.85
N ARG A 129 6.34 -12.21 -17.97
CA ARG A 129 5.23 -11.96 -17.03
C ARG A 129 3.92 -11.65 -17.78
N MET A 130 3.95 -10.79 -18.78
CA MET A 130 2.79 -10.47 -19.63
C MET A 130 2.25 -11.71 -20.36
N MET A 131 3.14 -12.55 -20.90
CA MET A 131 2.74 -13.79 -21.57
C MET A 131 2.07 -14.76 -20.59
N GLY A 132 2.64 -14.95 -19.39
CA GLY A 132 2.02 -15.77 -18.35
C GLY A 132 0.64 -15.24 -17.90
N SER A 133 0.48 -13.92 -17.84
CA SER A 133 -0.81 -13.27 -17.56
C SER A 133 -1.83 -13.49 -18.69
N LEU A 134 -1.40 -13.37 -19.95
CA LEU A 134 -2.25 -13.64 -21.11
C LEU A 134 -2.73 -15.09 -21.13
N LEU A 135 -1.82 -16.05 -20.91
CA LEU A 135 -2.16 -17.47 -20.83
C LEU A 135 -3.16 -17.75 -19.72
N GLY A 136 -2.93 -17.23 -18.51
CA GLY A 136 -3.87 -17.40 -17.40
C GLY A 136 -5.25 -16.79 -17.66
N ALA A 137 -5.31 -15.65 -18.37
CA ALA A 137 -6.57 -15.05 -18.79
C ALA A 137 -7.29 -15.91 -19.85
N LEU A 138 -6.56 -16.44 -20.85
CA LEU A 138 -7.12 -17.34 -21.87
C LEU A 138 -7.65 -18.64 -21.28
N GLU A 139 -6.91 -19.26 -20.35
CA GLU A 139 -7.36 -20.47 -19.63
C GLU A 139 -8.64 -20.19 -18.85
N ALA A 140 -8.69 -19.07 -18.11
CA ALA A 140 -9.88 -18.69 -17.33
C ALA A 140 -11.10 -18.38 -18.21
N LEU A 141 -10.88 -17.82 -19.41
CA LEU A 141 -11.94 -17.58 -20.41
C LEU A 141 -12.55 -18.90 -20.90
N VAL A 142 -11.72 -19.91 -21.14
CA VAL A 142 -12.17 -21.24 -21.59
C VAL A 142 -12.93 -21.97 -20.48
N GLU A 143 -12.46 -21.87 -19.24
CA GLU A 143 -13.10 -22.53 -18.09
C GLU A 143 -14.46 -21.93 -17.72
N ALA A 144 -14.59 -20.59 -17.80
CA ALA A 144 -15.78 -19.88 -17.34
C ALA A 144 -16.10 -18.68 -18.26
N PRO A 145 -16.62 -18.91 -19.47
CA PRO A 145 -16.88 -17.86 -20.46
C PRO A 145 -17.96 -16.84 -20.01
N GLU A 146 -18.87 -17.25 -19.12
CA GLU A 146 -19.90 -16.38 -18.52
C GLU A 146 -19.37 -15.47 -17.41
N ARG A 147 -18.09 -15.61 -17.03
CA ARG A 147 -17.47 -14.75 -16.02
C ARG A 147 -17.36 -13.33 -16.56
N ALA A 148 -17.62 -12.35 -15.68
CA ALA A 148 -17.42 -10.95 -15.98
C ALA A 148 -15.93 -10.65 -16.30
N LEU A 149 -15.67 -9.80 -17.29
CA LEU A 149 -14.31 -9.46 -17.75
C LEU A 149 -13.40 -8.97 -16.62
N GLY A 150 -13.92 -8.13 -15.72
CA GLY A 150 -13.16 -7.59 -14.57
C GLY A 150 -12.76 -8.66 -13.55
N GLY A 151 -13.39 -9.84 -13.60
CA GLY A 151 -13.08 -10.99 -12.76
C GLY A 151 -12.03 -11.95 -13.34
N LEU A 152 -11.50 -11.69 -14.53
CA LEU A 152 -10.47 -12.55 -15.13
C LEU A 152 -9.14 -12.40 -14.38
N PRO A 153 -8.44 -13.51 -14.07
CA PRO A 153 -7.15 -13.46 -13.40
C PRO A 153 -6.10 -12.86 -14.33
N LEU A 154 -5.64 -11.64 -14.02
CA LEU A 154 -4.52 -11.02 -14.73
C LEU A 154 -3.16 -11.50 -14.22
N LEU A 155 -3.12 -12.15 -13.06
CA LEU A 155 -1.90 -12.71 -12.49
C LEU A 155 -1.87 -14.21 -12.73
N SER A 156 -0.75 -14.69 -13.26
CA SER A 156 -0.53 -16.14 -13.34
C SER A 156 -0.46 -16.75 -11.93
N PRO A 157 -0.73 -18.06 -11.78
CA PRO A 157 -0.59 -18.74 -10.49
C PRO A 157 0.79 -18.52 -9.83
N ALA A 158 1.86 -18.52 -10.62
CA ALA A 158 3.22 -18.26 -10.15
C ALA A 158 3.42 -16.82 -9.65
N GLN A 159 2.87 -15.83 -10.36
CA GLN A 159 2.93 -14.42 -9.93
C GLN A 159 2.14 -14.19 -8.65
N ARG A 160 0.96 -14.79 -8.54
CA ARG A 160 0.14 -14.73 -7.33
C ARG A 160 0.88 -15.36 -6.15
N HIS A 161 1.46 -16.54 -6.34
CA HIS A 161 2.27 -17.22 -5.33
C HIS A 161 3.40 -16.32 -4.81
N GLN A 162 4.19 -15.74 -5.72
CA GLN A 162 5.27 -14.82 -5.37
C GLN A 162 4.78 -13.63 -4.54
N LEU A 163 3.69 -12.96 -4.98
CA LEU A 163 3.15 -11.81 -4.25
C LEU A 163 2.64 -12.17 -2.86
N THR A 164 1.96 -13.31 -2.71
CA THR A 164 1.30 -13.65 -1.44
C THR A 164 2.19 -14.39 -0.46
N LEU A 165 3.14 -15.20 -0.95
CA LEU A 165 3.92 -16.11 -0.12
C LEU A 165 5.40 -15.73 -0.08
N GLU A 166 6.02 -15.37 -1.21
CA GLU A 166 7.44 -14.98 -1.19
C GLU A 166 7.64 -13.56 -0.66
N TRP A 167 6.79 -12.61 -1.06
CA TRP A 167 6.88 -11.21 -0.63
C TRP A 167 5.88 -10.87 0.48
N GLY A 168 4.77 -11.62 0.53
CA GLY A 168 3.67 -11.38 1.46
C GLY A 168 3.80 -12.08 2.81
N GLU A 169 4.72 -13.06 2.95
CA GLU A 169 5.08 -13.61 4.25
C GLU A 169 5.86 -12.58 5.07
N ALA A 170 5.14 -11.66 5.72
CA ALA A 170 5.62 -11.17 6.99
C ALA A 170 5.62 -12.39 7.93
N PRO A 171 6.75 -12.76 8.56
CA PRO A 171 6.70 -13.78 9.60
C PRO A 171 5.62 -13.33 10.57
N ALA A 172 4.55 -14.13 10.72
CA ALA A 172 3.51 -13.88 11.70
C ALA A 172 4.27 -13.56 12.98
N ALA A 173 4.22 -12.30 13.43
CA ALA A 173 5.13 -11.83 14.45
C ALA A 173 4.85 -12.69 15.67
N ALA A 174 5.69 -13.71 15.87
CA ALA A 174 5.46 -14.70 16.89
C ALA A 174 5.41 -13.90 18.18
N LEU A 175 4.28 -13.98 18.88
CA LEU A 175 4.20 -13.34 20.18
C LEU A 175 5.39 -13.85 20.99
N PRO A 176 6.12 -12.95 21.69
CA PRO A 176 7.26 -13.35 22.50
C PRO A 176 6.89 -14.53 23.42
N GLU A 177 7.89 -15.35 23.78
CA GLU A 177 7.70 -16.33 24.85
C GLU A 177 7.12 -15.63 26.09
N GLY A 178 5.96 -16.09 26.55
CA GLY A 178 5.17 -15.42 27.60
C GLY A 178 3.96 -14.62 27.13
N GLY A 179 3.68 -14.61 25.82
CA GLY A 179 2.48 -14.02 25.24
C GLY A 179 2.55 -12.51 25.05
N TRP A 180 1.41 -11.90 24.73
CA TRP A 180 1.29 -10.45 24.60
C TRP A 180 1.37 -9.79 25.99
N LYS A 181 2.15 -8.70 26.09
CA LYS A 181 2.20 -7.82 27.25
C LYS A 181 2.24 -6.36 26.79
N PRO A 182 1.55 -5.44 27.48
CA PRO A 182 1.58 -4.04 27.12
C PRO A 182 2.98 -3.46 27.34
N LEU A 183 3.31 -2.41 26.59
CA LEU A 183 4.65 -1.81 26.59
C LEU A 183 5.10 -1.35 27.98
N HIS A 184 4.19 -0.74 28.75
CA HIS A 184 4.51 -0.21 30.08
C HIS A 184 4.91 -1.32 31.07
N GLU A 185 4.25 -2.50 31.03
CA GLU A 185 4.63 -3.65 31.87
C GLU A 185 6.02 -4.20 31.48
N ARG A 186 6.32 -4.25 30.18
CA ARG A 186 7.64 -4.71 29.71
C ARG A 186 8.77 -3.81 30.21
N ILE A 187 8.50 -2.51 30.34
CA ILE A 187 9.44 -1.52 30.86
C ILE A 187 9.51 -1.58 32.39
N ALA A 188 8.37 -1.74 33.08
CA ALA A 188 8.31 -1.89 34.53
C ALA A 188 9.11 -3.12 35.02
N ALA A 189 9.08 -4.24 34.27
CA ALA A 189 9.89 -5.43 34.57
C ALA A 189 11.41 -5.15 34.59
N TRP A 190 11.87 -4.08 33.94
CA TRP A 190 13.27 -3.66 34.02
C TRP A 190 13.58 -2.93 35.33
N ALA A 191 12.62 -2.23 35.93
CA ALA A 191 12.82 -1.64 37.25
C ALA A 191 13.06 -2.71 38.32
N GLU A 192 12.42 -3.88 38.21
CA GLU A 192 12.63 -5.00 39.13
C GLU A 192 14.03 -5.63 38.99
N SER A 193 14.48 -5.84 37.75
CA SER A 193 15.71 -6.60 37.46
C SER A 193 16.97 -5.74 37.39
N ARG A 194 16.83 -4.44 37.11
CA ARG A 194 17.96 -3.52 36.86
C ARG A 194 17.67 -2.09 37.34
N ALA A 195 17.08 -1.97 38.53
CA ALA A 195 16.66 -0.70 39.13
C ALA A 195 17.68 0.45 39.01
N ALA A 196 18.96 0.18 39.29
CA ALA A 196 20.03 1.19 39.29
C ALA A 196 20.68 1.44 37.91
N ALA A 197 20.35 0.64 36.89
CA ALA A 197 20.93 0.83 35.57
C ALA A 197 20.33 2.06 34.87
N PRO A 198 21.12 2.84 34.11
CA PRO A 198 20.62 3.98 33.34
C PRO A 198 19.56 3.56 32.33
N ALA A 199 18.41 4.26 32.32
CA ALA A 199 17.28 4.01 31.43
C ALA A 199 17.08 5.14 30.41
N LEU A 200 17.21 6.40 30.85
CA LEU A 200 16.88 7.55 30.02
C LEU A 200 17.83 8.74 30.30
N GLY A 201 18.54 9.20 29.27
CA GLY A 201 19.34 10.42 29.35
C GLY A 201 18.45 11.65 29.50
N CYS A 202 18.79 12.54 30.43
CA CYS A 202 18.04 13.75 30.73
C CYS A 202 18.97 14.88 31.16
N ARG A 203 18.44 16.09 31.34
CA ARG A 203 19.16 17.16 32.04
C ARG A 203 18.72 17.18 33.49
N VAL A 204 19.67 17.22 34.41
CA VAL A 204 19.41 17.40 35.85
C VAL A 204 20.00 18.77 36.23
N GLY A 205 19.14 19.77 36.33
CA GLY A 205 19.59 21.17 36.41
C GLY A 205 20.30 21.60 35.13
N SER A 206 21.53 22.13 35.25
CA SER A 206 22.35 22.52 34.10
C SER A 206 23.15 21.37 33.49
N GLU A 207 23.27 20.24 34.18
CA GLU A 207 24.18 19.13 33.82
C GLU A 207 23.48 18.03 33.02
N GLU A 208 24.27 17.31 32.22
CA GLU A 208 23.84 16.06 31.60
C GLU A 208 23.75 14.97 32.68
N GLY A 209 22.64 14.26 32.72
CA GLY A 209 22.40 13.16 33.65
C GLY A 209 21.55 12.07 33.01
N SER A 210 21.13 11.13 33.84
CA SER A 210 20.21 10.07 33.41
C SER A 210 19.34 9.61 34.55
N TRP A 211 18.09 9.25 34.25
CA TRP A 211 17.28 8.47 35.16
C TRP A 211 17.59 6.98 35.00
N SER A 212 17.69 6.30 36.13
CA SER A 212 17.72 4.85 36.21
C SER A 212 16.34 4.23 35.97
N HIS A 213 16.27 2.92 35.73
CA HIS A 213 14.98 2.23 35.54
C HIS A 213 14.05 2.40 36.76
N GLY A 214 14.57 2.33 37.98
CA GLY A 214 13.78 2.53 39.20
C GLY A 214 13.36 3.98 39.44
N GLU A 215 14.09 4.96 38.89
CA GLU A 215 13.68 6.37 38.93
C GLU A 215 12.60 6.70 37.89
N LEU A 216 12.68 6.06 36.72
CA LEU A 216 11.64 6.16 35.69
C LEU A 216 10.34 5.52 36.20
N ASP A 217 10.41 4.31 36.76
CA ASP A 217 9.24 3.58 37.26
C ASP A 217 8.50 4.34 38.38
N ARG A 218 9.22 4.91 39.34
CA ARG A 218 8.62 5.77 40.37
C ARG A 218 7.92 7.00 39.80
N ARG A 219 8.47 7.61 38.74
CA ARG A 219 7.84 8.75 38.04
C ARG A 219 6.58 8.30 37.31
N VAL A 220 6.63 7.16 36.63
CA VAL A 220 5.47 6.56 35.97
C VAL A 220 4.36 6.28 36.99
N ALA A 221 4.68 5.71 38.15
CA ALA A 221 3.71 5.46 39.21
C ALA A 221 3.12 6.76 39.79
N THR A 222 3.96 7.77 40.01
CA THR A 222 3.53 9.10 40.49
C THR A 222 2.54 9.75 39.53
N LEU A 223 2.88 9.78 38.23
CA LEU A 223 2.02 10.34 37.20
C LEU A 223 0.75 9.49 37.00
N GLY A 224 0.86 8.16 37.10
CA GLY A 224 -0.26 7.24 37.04
C GLY A 224 -1.28 7.50 38.14
N ALA A 225 -0.83 7.70 39.38
CA ALA A 225 -1.70 8.07 40.50
C ALA A 225 -2.44 9.39 40.22
N LEU A 226 -1.74 10.41 39.70
CA LEU A 226 -2.35 11.69 39.33
C LEU A 226 -3.43 11.55 38.25
N LEU A 227 -3.22 10.66 37.28
CA LEU A 227 -4.22 10.35 36.25
C LEU A 227 -5.45 9.65 36.84
N GLN A 228 -5.25 8.67 37.74
CA GLN A 228 -6.34 7.97 38.42
C GLN A 228 -7.16 8.91 39.32
N GLU A 229 -6.52 9.81 40.04
CA GLU A 229 -7.21 10.84 40.84
C GLU A 229 -8.00 11.83 39.97
N ALA A 230 -7.54 12.10 38.75
CA ALA A 230 -8.29 12.87 37.76
C ALA A 230 -9.43 12.04 37.11
N GLY A 231 -9.61 10.79 37.53
CA GLY A 231 -10.64 9.87 37.06
C GLY A 231 -10.41 9.36 35.65
N VAL A 232 -9.15 9.31 35.18
CA VAL A 232 -8.83 8.68 33.88
C VAL A 232 -9.14 7.20 33.98
N GLU A 233 -10.01 6.73 33.09
CA GLU A 233 -10.37 5.32 32.94
C GLU A 233 -9.71 4.72 31.69
N PRO A 234 -9.59 3.38 31.59
CA PRO A 234 -9.09 2.73 30.39
C PRO A 234 -9.85 3.17 29.13
N GLY A 235 -9.12 3.62 28.10
CA GLY A 235 -9.69 4.16 26.85
C GLY A 235 -9.90 5.68 26.83
N ASP A 236 -9.75 6.38 27.96
CA ASP A 236 -9.80 7.85 27.98
C ASP A 236 -8.59 8.45 27.28
N ARG A 237 -8.82 9.51 26.50
CA ARG A 237 -7.75 10.22 25.79
C ARG A 237 -7.06 11.20 26.75
N VAL A 238 -5.75 11.08 26.88
CA VAL A 238 -4.91 11.98 27.68
C VAL A 238 -3.95 12.71 26.75
N GLY A 239 -4.10 14.03 26.67
CA GLY A 239 -3.22 14.90 25.91
C GLY A 239 -1.90 15.10 26.63
N LEU A 240 -0.77 15.06 25.93
CA LEU A 240 0.52 15.53 26.46
C LEU A 240 0.95 16.76 25.66
N CYS A 241 0.95 17.91 26.33
CA CYS A 241 1.47 19.17 25.79
C CYS A 241 2.72 19.54 26.59
N LEU A 242 3.85 18.97 26.19
CA LEU A 242 5.13 19.03 26.90
C LEU A 242 6.25 19.29 25.89
N GLU A 243 7.31 19.98 26.34
CA GLU A 243 8.52 20.10 25.54
C GLU A 243 9.26 18.76 25.44
N ARG A 244 10.12 18.62 24.42
CA ARG A 244 10.90 17.40 24.23
C ARG A 244 11.84 17.19 25.42
N GLY A 245 11.59 16.11 26.18
CA GLY A 245 12.40 15.77 27.34
C GLY A 245 12.04 14.42 27.94
N ALA A 246 12.71 14.08 29.04
CA ALA A 246 12.48 12.82 29.75
C ALA A 246 11.07 12.71 30.35
N GLU A 247 10.46 13.84 30.70
CA GLU A 247 9.09 13.91 31.21
C GLU A 247 8.06 13.40 30.19
N VAL A 248 8.26 13.64 28.89
CA VAL A 248 7.36 13.10 27.85
C VAL A 248 7.32 11.58 27.90
N VAL A 249 8.48 10.94 28.11
CA VAL A 249 8.58 9.47 28.19
C VAL A 249 7.87 8.96 29.44
N ALA A 250 8.12 9.55 30.60
CA ALA A 250 7.46 9.16 31.85
C ALA A 250 5.94 9.36 31.77
N ALA A 251 5.48 10.50 31.24
CA ALA A 251 4.07 10.81 31.06
C ALA A 251 3.39 9.86 30.07
N THR A 252 4.04 9.52 28.96
CA THR A 252 3.51 8.55 27.98
C THR A 252 3.34 7.16 28.63
N LEU A 253 4.35 6.70 29.36
CA LEU A 253 4.28 5.42 30.07
C LEU A 253 3.22 5.42 31.18
N ALA A 254 3.04 6.53 31.88
CA ALA A 254 2.00 6.69 32.89
C ALA A 254 0.59 6.66 32.28
N VAL A 255 0.40 7.30 31.12
CA VAL A 255 -0.86 7.21 30.37
C VAL A 255 -1.15 5.76 29.99
N PHE A 256 -0.17 5.05 29.44
CA PHE A 256 -0.32 3.62 29.12
C PHE A 256 -0.60 2.77 30.35
N ALA A 257 0.09 3.01 31.47
CA ALA A 257 -0.13 2.27 32.70
C ALA A 257 -1.49 2.55 33.34
N ALA A 258 -2.03 3.76 33.18
CA ALA A 258 -3.40 4.10 33.58
C ALA A 258 -4.46 3.55 32.60
N GLY A 259 -4.05 2.96 31.48
CA GLY A 259 -4.93 2.46 30.43
C GLY A 259 -5.47 3.54 29.48
N GLY A 260 -4.97 4.77 29.60
CA GLY A 260 -5.37 5.88 28.73
C GLY A 260 -4.75 5.80 27.34
N VAL A 261 -5.35 6.55 26.42
CA VAL A 261 -4.90 6.74 25.04
C VAL A 261 -4.09 8.03 24.95
N PHE A 262 -2.81 7.89 24.63
CA PHE A 262 -1.90 9.03 24.49
C PHE A 262 -2.24 9.88 23.25
N VAL A 263 -2.44 11.19 23.45
CA VAL A 263 -2.60 12.17 22.36
C VAL A 263 -1.45 13.19 22.40
N PRO A 264 -0.49 13.17 21.46
CA PRO A 264 0.57 14.17 21.39
C PRO A 264 0.00 15.52 20.97
N LEU A 265 0.22 16.55 21.79
CA LEU A 265 -0.11 17.93 21.51
C LEU A 265 1.19 18.72 21.38
N ASP A 266 1.66 18.94 20.15
CA ASP A 266 2.92 19.66 19.91
C ASP A 266 2.79 21.11 20.35
N PRO A 267 3.56 21.56 21.36
CA PRO A 267 3.47 22.92 21.84
C PRO A 267 3.82 23.95 20.78
N SER A 268 4.51 23.62 19.69
CA SER A 268 4.81 24.57 18.60
C SER A 268 3.59 24.93 17.75
N TYR A 269 2.51 24.14 17.81
CA TYR A 269 1.32 24.36 16.99
C TYR A 269 0.56 25.63 17.37
N PRO A 270 -0.14 26.27 16.42
CA PRO A 270 -1.06 27.37 16.70
C PRO A 270 -2.14 26.96 17.72
N PRO A 271 -2.57 27.86 18.62
CA PRO A 271 -3.61 27.56 19.62
C PRO A 271 -4.91 27.01 19.02
N GLU A 272 -5.31 27.48 17.84
CA GLU A 272 -6.50 26.99 17.13
C GLU A 272 -6.38 25.52 16.75
N ARG A 273 -5.17 25.08 16.37
CA ARG A 273 -4.90 23.69 16.03
C ARG A 273 -4.91 22.80 17.27
N LEU A 274 -4.32 23.27 18.37
CA LEU A 274 -4.35 22.56 19.65
C LEU A 274 -5.78 22.40 20.18
N ARG A 275 -6.57 23.48 20.10
CA ARG A 275 -8.00 23.46 20.46
C ARG A 275 -8.77 22.45 19.63
N PHE A 276 -8.61 22.48 18.31
CA PHE A 276 -9.23 21.51 17.42
C PHE A 276 -8.87 20.07 17.80
N MET A 277 -7.59 19.77 18.04
CA MET A 277 -7.16 18.43 18.42
C MET A 277 -7.73 17.98 19.76
N VAL A 278 -7.79 18.87 20.76
CA VAL A 278 -8.38 18.59 22.09
C VAL A 278 -9.88 18.30 21.97
N GLU A 279 -10.61 19.12 21.21
CA GLU A 279 -12.06 18.97 20.99
C GLU A 279 -12.37 17.70 20.19
N ASP A 280 -11.69 17.49 19.06
CA ASP A 280 -11.94 16.37 18.13
C ASP A 280 -11.57 15.01 18.75
N SER A 281 -10.47 14.96 19.51
CA SER A 281 -10.08 13.74 20.24
C SER A 281 -10.96 13.48 21.47
N GLY A 282 -11.75 14.47 21.90
CA GLY A 282 -12.45 14.45 23.18
C GLY A 282 -11.49 14.22 24.34
N THR A 283 -10.32 14.87 24.33
CA THR A 283 -9.30 14.71 25.38
C THR A 283 -9.90 15.01 26.75
N ARG A 284 -9.79 14.05 27.68
CA ARG A 284 -10.31 14.19 29.04
C ARG A 284 -9.46 15.15 29.86
N LEU A 285 -8.16 15.00 29.75
CA LEU A 285 -7.17 15.72 30.55
C LEU A 285 -5.92 15.95 29.72
N VAL A 286 -5.25 17.09 29.91
CA VAL A 286 -3.93 17.36 29.36
C VAL A 286 -2.88 17.39 30.48
N LEU A 287 -1.81 16.61 30.36
CA LEU A 287 -0.59 16.81 31.14
C LEU A 287 0.26 17.87 30.45
N THR A 288 0.64 18.90 31.20
CA THR A 288 1.39 20.04 30.67
C THR A 288 2.27 20.70 31.74
N GLU A 289 2.97 21.77 31.37
CA GLU A 289 3.78 22.60 32.25
C GLU A 289 3.15 23.98 32.38
N ARG A 290 3.42 24.70 33.48
CA ARG A 290 2.83 26.01 33.76
C ARG A 290 3.07 27.00 32.62
N ALA A 291 4.25 26.97 32.01
CA ALA A 291 4.61 27.82 30.87
C ALA A 291 3.81 27.53 29.58
N LEU A 292 3.27 26.33 29.44
CA LEU A 292 2.53 25.89 28.26
C LEU A 292 1.01 25.97 28.44
N ARG A 293 0.53 26.20 29.67
CA ARG A 293 -0.90 26.23 29.99
C ARG A 293 -1.68 27.26 29.18
N GLU A 294 -1.08 28.42 28.91
CA GLU A 294 -1.71 29.52 28.15
C GLU A 294 -1.93 29.18 26.67
N ARG A 295 -1.24 28.15 26.13
CA ARG A 295 -1.40 27.70 24.74
C ARG A 295 -2.58 26.75 24.54
N LEU A 296 -3.06 26.17 25.63
CA LEU A 296 -4.16 25.20 25.65
C LEU A 296 -5.49 25.92 25.89
N PRO A 297 -6.62 25.36 25.41
CA PRO A 297 -7.95 25.88 25.72
C PRO A 297 -8.17 26.09 27.22
N GLU A 298 -8.96 27.08 27.62
CA GLU A 298 -9.23 27.30 29.05
C GLU A 298 -10.11 26.19 29.63
N GLU A 299 -10.99 25.63 28.79
CA GLU A 299 -12.01 24.63 29.14
C GLU A 299 -11.43 23.24 29.37
N VAL A 300 -10.25 22.94 28.82
CA VAL A 300 -9.63 21.61 29.02
C VAL A 300 -9.01 21.51 30.40
N SER A 301 -9.32 20.41 31.08
CA SER A 301 -8.71 20.11 32.38
C SER A 301 -7.22 19.81 32.19
N CYS A 302 -6.37 20.50 32.96
CA CYS A 302 -4.92 20.34 32.89
C CYS A 302 -4.33 19.90 34.23
N ARG A 303 -3.33 19.02 34.21
CA ARG A 303 -2.44 18.76 35.35
C ARG A 303 -1.04 19.26 35.02
N LEU A 304 -0.45 20.01 35.95
CA LEU A 304 0.87 20.60 35.80
C LEU A 304 1.94 19.65 36.34
N LEU A 305 3.01 19.42 35.56
CA LEU A 305 4.13 18.54 35.94
C LEU A 305 5.29 19.29 36.64
N ASP A 306 5.32 20.61 36.52
CA ASP A 306 6.32 21.53 37.08
C ASP A 306 5.87 22.17 38.42
N GLY A 307 5.22 21.35 39.27
CA GLY A 307 4.90 21.71 40.65
C GLY A 307 6.15 21.93 41.51
N SER A 308 5.96 22.63 42.62
CA SER A 308 6.95 22.82 43.70
C SER A 308 7.44 21.49 44.26
N ASP A 309 8.59 21.50 44.94
CA ASP A 309 9.17 20.28 45.53
C ASP A 309 8.24 19.62 46.57
N ALA A 310 7.43 20.41 47.27
CA ALA A 310 6.41 19.89 48.19
C ALA A 310 5.29 19.14 47.44
N GLU A 311 4.79 19.70 46.34
CA GLU A 311 3.78 19.06 45.49
C GLU A 311 4.32 17.78 44.85
N ARG A 312 5.60 17.77 44.47
CA ARG A 312 6.30 16.61 43.93
C ARG A 312 6.50 15.52 44.98
N ALA A 313 6.83 15.88 46.22
CA ALA A 313 6.97 14.93 47.32
C ALA A 313 5.62 14.28 47.67
N GLU A 314 4.55 15.07 47.75
CA GLU A 314 3.19 14.55 47.97
C GLU A 314 2.73 13.66 46.81
N ALA A 315 3.04 14.04 45.56
CA ALA A 315 2.78 13.19 44.39
C ALA A 315 3.55 11.86 44.46
N ALA A 316 4.81 11.89 44.89
CA ALA A 316 5.63 10.68 45.02
C ALA A 316 5.09 9.71 46.09
N GLU A 317 4.61 10.23 47.23
CA GLU A 317 3.93 9.40 48.25
C GLU A 317 2.67 8.73 47.68
N ARG A 318 1.86 9.47 46.92
CA ARG A 318 0.67 8.94 46.24
C ARG A 318 0.98 7.87 45.19
N GLY A 319 2.14 7.97 44.53
CA GLY A 319 2.60 6.95 43.58
C GLY A 319 2.66 5.54 44.16
N SER A 320 2.82 5.40 45.49
CA SER A 320 2.79 4.09 46.16
C SER A 320 1.42 3.40 46.14
N CYS A 321 0.34 4.15 45.90
CA CYS A 321 -1.03 3.63 45.80
C CYS A 321 -1.47 3.41 44.34
N PHE A 322 -0.62 3.68 43.35
CA PHE A 322 -0.96 3.50 41.94
C PHE A 322 -1.13 2.02 41.60
N VAL A 323 -2.27 1.69 40.98
CA VAL A 323 -2.55 0.34 40.48
C VAL A 323 -2.69 0.39 38.96
N PRO A 324 -1.76 -0.16 38.17
CA PRO A 324 -1.88 -0.18 36.71
C PRO A 324 -3.17 -0.83 36.23
N ALA A 325 -3.71 -0.32 35.12
CA ALA A 325 -4.88 -0.89 34.47
C ALA A 325 -4.54 -2.24 33.79
N VAL A 326 -5.52 -3.16 33.80
CA VAL A 326 -5.40 -4.43 33.08
C VAL A 326 -5.82 -4.21 31.63
N LEU A 327 -4.87 -4.36 30.69
CA LEU A 327 -5.09 -4.12 29.26
C LEU A 327 -5.07 -5.43 28.46
N GLY A 328 -5.78 -5.44 27.33
CA GLY A 328 -5.69 -6.47 26.29
C GLY A 328 -5.05 -5.95 24.99
N PRO A 329 -4.73 -6.83 24.02
CA PRO A 329 -4.08 -6.45 22.76
C PRO A 329 -4.88 -5.46 21.91
N GLU A 330 -6.20 -5.42 22.06
CA GLU A 330 -7.11 -4.51 21.35
C GLU A 330 -7.25 -3.15 22.05
N SER A 331 -6.55 -2.92 23.18
CA SER A 331 -6.65 -1.66 23.90
C SER A 331 -5.97 -0.55 23.09
N PRO A 332 -6.65 0.59 22.84
CA PRO A 332 -6.04 1.69 22.11
C PRO A 332 -4.85 2.26 22.90
N ALA A 333 -3.72 2.45 22.23
CA ALA A 333 -2.51 2.97 22.86
C ALA A 333 -2.36 4.49 22.66
N TYR A 334 -2.53 4.95 21.43
CA TYR A 334 -2.34 6.35 21.07
C TYR A 334 -3.32 6.79 19.99
N MET A 335 -3.48 8.10 19.85
CA MET A 335 -4.17 8.73 18.73
C MET A 335 -3.23 9.77 18.12
N ILE A 336 -2.84 9.60 16.86
CA ILE A 336 -1.90 10.51 16.19
C ILE A 336 -2.61 11.25 15.06
N TYR A 337 -2.53 12.58 15.09
CA TYR A 337 -3.11 13.41 14.05
C TYR A 337 -2.23 13.47 12.80
N THR A 338 -2.83 13.19 11.65
CA THR A 338 -2.21 13.31 10.33
C THR A 338 -2.87 14.44 9.53
N SER A 339 -2.16 14.98 8.53
CA SER A 339 -2.74 15.94 7.60
C SER A 339 -3.78 15.25 6.72
N GLY A 340 -5.06 15.45 7.01
CA GLY A 340 -6.14 14.92 6.18
C GLY A 340 -6.15 15.55 4.79
N THR A 341 -6.48 14.77 3.76
CA THR A 341 -6.63 15.22 2.36
C THR A 341 -7.66 16.35 2.20
N THR A 342 -8.59 16.44 3.16
CA THR A 342 -9.63 17.47 3.29
C THR A 342 -9.16 18.77 3.93
N GLY A 343 -7.86 18.91 4.25
CA GLY A 343 -7.29 20.08 4.91
C GLY A 343 -7.50 20.15 6.43
N ARG A 344 -8.45 19.39 6.98
CA ARG A 344 -8.62 19.18 8.43
C ARG A 344 -7.80 17.97 8.91
N PRO A 345 -7.01 18.11 9.99
CA PRO A 345 -6.31 16.97 10.59
C PRO A 345 -7.27 15.85 11.00
N LYS A 346 -6.81 14.59 10.97
CA LYS A 346 -7.58 13.42 11.40
C LYS A 346 -6.75 12.60 12.38
N GLY A 347 -7.34 12.23 13.52
CA GLY A 347 -6.77 11.26 14.45
C GLY A 347 -6.82 9.85 13.86
N VAL A 348 -5.65 9.20 13.80
CA VAL A 348 -5.50 7.76 13.49
C VAL A 348 -5.44 6.99 14.78
#